data_AF-A0AB40CQW3-F1
#
_entry.id   AF-A0AB40CQW3-F1
#
_cell.length_a   1.000
_cell.length_b   1.000
_cell.length_c   1.000
_cell.angle_alpha   90.00
_cell.angle_beta   90.00
_cell.angle_gamma   90.00
#
_symmetry.space_group_name_H-M   'P 1'
#
loop_
_entity.id
_entity.type
_entity.pdbx_description
1 polymer ?
#
loop_
_entity_poly.entity_id
_entity_poly.type
_entity_poly.pdbx_seq_one_letter_code
_entity_poly.pdbx_strand_id
1 'polypeptide(L)'
;MSSLMASPAMRKLGPCFISSTPAIGSAMISMPLLMLQSRNASTKASPSVVESGNESDEKLQAADGSRKDDKGIASYWGVSTPKIKNADGTEWKWSCFKPGDTYSSNLSIDLKKHHVPITWGDKLALWTVKSLRLPTDIFFKKRYGCRAMMLETVAAVPGMVGGLLLHCKSLRRFEQSGGWIRALLEEAENERMHLMTFMEVSQPKWYERALVFAVQGLFFNAYFIAYLASPKLAHRMVGYLEEEAIYSYTQFLKELDQGNIENAPAPAIAIDYWRLSPNATLRDVVMVVRADEAHHRDVNHFASDIHAQGHQLRELPAPVGYH
;
A
#
# COMPACT_ATOMS: atom_id res chain seq x y z
N MET A 1 21.57 86.35 -53.70
CA MET A 1 20.37 87.18 -53.98
C MET A 1 19.41 87.03 -52.80
N SER A 2 18.56 88.04 -52.61
CA SER A 2 17.39 88.16 -51.71
C SER A 2 16.54 86.88 -51.53
N SER A 3 15.64 86.73 -50.55
CA SER A 3 15.37 87.36 -49.23
C SER A 3 14.05 86.75 -48.68
N LEU A 4 13.78 86.86 -47.35
CA LEU A 4 12.44 86.79 -46.70
C LEU A 4 11.58 85.49 -46.85
N MET A 5 11.31 84.78 -45.74
CA MET A 5 10.00 84.70 -45.02
C MET A 5 9.07 83.55 -45.47
N ALA A 6 8.20 82.96 -44.62
CA ALA A 6 8.00 83.06 -43.16
C ALA A 6 7.34 81.77 -42.55
N SER A 7 7.37 81.67 -41.23
CA SER A 7 6.69 80.73 -40.30
C SER A 7 5.14 80.89 -40.30
N PRO A 8 4.33 80.25 -39.42
CA PRO A 8 4.59 79.30 -38.30
C PRO A 8 3.71 78.02 -38.39
N ALA A 9 3.55 77.08 -37.44
CA ALA A 9 3.87 76.95 -36.00
C ALA A 9 3.97 75.43 -35.63
N MET A 10 3.97 74.90 -34.39
CA MET A 10 3.89 75.42 -33.01
C MET A 10 4.66 74.46 -32.04
N ARG A 11 5.17 75.00 -30.92
CA ARG A 11 5.29 74.47 -29.51
C ARG A 11 5.41 72.94 -29.23
N LYS A 12 6.22 72.47 -28.26
CA LYS A 12 7.36 72.98 -27.43
C LYS A 12 7.89 71.79 -26.59
N LEU A 13 9.23 71.63 -26.47
CA LEU A 13 10.06 71.21 -25.30
C LEU A 13 9.59 70.00 -24.42
N GLY A 14 10.39 68.98 -24.07
CA GLY A 14 11.84 68.93 -23.72
C GLY A 14 12.06 69.30 -22.23
N PRO A 15 13.09 68.81 -21.48
CA PRO A 15 14.24 67.92 -21.76
C PRO A 15 14.13 66.53 -21.03
N CYS A 16 14.94 65.46 -21.19
CA CYS A 16 16.34 65.19 -21.58
C CYS A 16 17.35 64.99 -20.41
N PHE A 17 18.01 63.81 -20.43
CA PHE A 17 19.36 63.44 -19.92
C PHE A 17 19.63 62.64 -18.60
N ILE A 18 20.22 61.44 -18.83
CA ILE A 18 21.42 60.81 -18.21
C ILE A 18 21.29 59.86 -16.99
N SER A 19 21.58 58.58 -17.30
CA SER A 19 22.41 57.56 -16.58
C SER A 19 22.25 57.30 -15.07
N SER A 20 21.88 56.06 -14.70
CA SER A 20 22.84 55.03 -14.20
C SER A 20 22.12 53.77 -13.69
N THR A 21 22.82 52.63 -13.66
CA THR A 21 22.40 51.32 -13.15
C THR A 21 23.25 50.90 -11.94
N PRO A 22 22.88 49.89 -11.13
CA PRO A 22 21.56 49.38 -10.78
C PRO A 22 21.35 49.32 -9.24
N ALA A 23 20.12 49.05 -8.77
CA ALA A 23 19.88 48.67 -7.37
C ALA A 23 18.83 47.55 -7.27
N ILE A 24 19.18 46.46 -6.58
CA ILE A 24 18.29 45.33 -6.32
C ILE A 24 17.46 45.66 -5.07
N GLY A 25 16.13 45.64 -5.19
CA GLY A 25 15.20 45.90 -4.08
C GLY A 25 14.10 44.85 -4.01
N SER A 26 14.12 44.02 -2.97
CA SER A 26 13.07 43.04 -2.69
C SER A 26 11.78 43.73 -2.24
N ALA A 27 10.67 43.47 -2.93
CA ALA A 27 9.33 43.89 -2.49
C ALA A 27 8.62 42.73 -1.77
N MET A 28 8.68 42.74 -0.43
CA MET A 28 7.82 41.90 0.41
C MET A 28 6.39 42.42 0.36
N ILE A 29 5.43 41.60 -0.07
CA ILE A 29 3.99 41.90 0.08
C ILE A 29 3.51 41.33 1.41
N SER A 30 3.11 42.21 2.32
CA SER A 30 2.61 41.84 3.65
C SER A 30 1.13 41.45 3.57
N MET A 31 0.77 40.29 4.15
CA MET A 31 -0.61 39.91 4.45
C MET A 31 -0.83 39.86 5.97
N PRO A 32 -1.98 40.34 6.49
CA PRO A 32 -2.25 40.36 7.92
C PRO A 32 -2.56 38.96 8.48
N LEU A 33 -1.93 38.62 9.59
CA LEU A 33 -2.10 37.36 10.31
C LEU A 33 -3.43 37.36 11.09
N LEU A 34 -4.42 36.59 10.63
CA LEU A 34 -5.69 36.41 11.35
C LEU A 34 -5.50 35.38 12.49
N MET A 35 -5.34 35.86 13.72
CA MET A 35 -5.23 35.02 14.92
C MET A 35 -6.56 34.31 15.22
N LEU A 36 -6.70 33.05 14.82
CA LEU A 36 -7.84 32.22 15.18
C LEU A 36 -7.65 31.60 16.57
N GLN A 37 -8.43 32.05 17.55
CA GLN A 37 -8.39 31.53 18.92
C GLN A 37 -8.84 30.06 18.97
N SER A 38 -8.03 29.20 19.56
CA SER A 38 -8.41 27.81 19.85
C SER A 38 -9.53 27.75 20.90
N ARG A 39 -10.66 27.14 20.55
CA ARG A 39 -11.74 26.78 21.49
C ARG A 39 -11.68 25.29 21.79
N ASN A 40 -10.89 24.90 22.79
CA ASN A 40 -10.94 23.56 23.37
C ASN A 40 -12.24 23.39 24.18
N ALA A 41 -13.23 22.71 23.61
CA ALA A 41 -14.41 22.24 24.34
C ALA A 41 -14.12 20.85 24.96
N SER A 42 -13.54 20.84 26.16
CA SER A 42 -13.40 19.62 26.96
C SER A 42 -14.62 19.45 27.88
N THR A 43 -15.32 18.32 27.77
CA THR A 43 -16.38 17.93 28.70
C THR A 43 -15.78 17.51 30.04
N LYS A 44 -16.02 18.31 31.08
CA LYS A 44 -15.61 18.01 32.46
C LYS A 44 -16.33 16.77 33.00
N ALA A 45 -15.57 15.88 33.62
CA ALA A 45 -16.02 15.11 34.78
C ALA A 45 -15.20 15.61 35.98
N SER A 46 -15.86 16.00 37.07
CA SER A 46 -15.22 16.61 38.24
C SER A 46 -14.67 15.55 39.22
N PRO A 47 -13.60 15.86 39.98
CA PRO A 47 -13.01 14.92 40.94
C PRO A 47 -13.74 14.94 42.29
N SER A 48 -13.69 13.82 43.00
CA SER A 48 -13.92 13.74 44.45
C SER A 48 -12.61 13.41 45.16
N VAL A 49 -12.05 14.38 45.89
CA VAL A 49 -10.91 14.17 46.79
C VAL A 49 -11.44 13.72 48.15
N VAL A 50 -10.80 12.69 48.73
CA VAL A 50 -10.78 12.45 50.18
C VAL A 50 -9.33 12.19 50.56
N GLU A 51 -8.78 13.01 51.44
CA GLU A 51 -7.44 12.83 52.04
C GLU A 51 -7.48 11.78 53.16
N SER A 52 -6.38 11.05 53.37
CA SER A 52 -5.75 10.90 54.69
C SER A 52 -4.57 9.91 54.67
N GLY A 53 -3.48 10.21 55.40
CA GLY A 53 -2.72 9.18 56.12
C GLY A 53 -1.23 8.94 55.74
N ASN A 54 -0.35 9.66 56.43
CA ASN A 54 1.03 9.36 56.87
C ASN A 54 2.00 8.41 56.12
N GLU A 55 3.20 8.96 55.90
CA GLU A 55 4.53 8.45 56.34
C GLU A 55 4.85 6.95 56.24
N SER A 56 5.88 6.62 55.46
CA SER A 56 7.22 6.37 56.03
C SER A 56 8.27 6.09 54.94
N ASP A 57 9.47 6.63 55.11
CA ASP A 57 10.66 6.17 54.40
C ASP A 57 10.98 4.72 54.78
N GLU A 58 11.40 3.88 53.82
CA GLU A 58 12.62 3.08 54.00
C GLU A 58 13.21 2.50 52.68
N LYS A 59 14.54 2.67 52.56
CA LYS A 59 15.51 1.81 51.85
C LYS A 59 15.25 1.39 50.39
N LEU A 60 16.00 2.05 49.50
CA LEU A 60 16.68 1.32 48.44
C LEU A 60 17.50 0.16 49.04
N GLN A 61 17.27 -1.07 48.56
CA GLN A 61 18.31 -2.08 48.50
C GLN A 61 18.62 -2.35 47.03
N ALA A 62 19.85 -2.06 46.63
CA ALA A 62 20.38 -2.50 45.34
C ALA A 62 20.71 -3.99 45.44
N ALA A 63 20.08 -4.80 44.58
CA ALA A 63 20.54 -6.14 44.26
C ALA A 63 21.00 -6.12 42.79
N ASP A 64 22.30 -5.92 42.58
CA ASP A 64 22.93 -6.17 41.28
C ASP A 64 22.83 -7.67 40.95
N GLY A 65 22.66 -7.98 39.66
CA GLY A 65 22.21 -9.31 39.25
C GLY A 65 22.12 -9.48 37.74
N SER A 66 23.28 -9.55 37.08
CA SER A 66 23.41 -10.11 35.71
C SER A 66 22.60 -9.39 34.61
N ARG A 67 23.06 -8.20 34.20
CA ARG A 67 22.85 -7.77 32.81
C ARG A 67 23.64 -8.68 31.87
N LYS A 68 23.00 -9.73 31.35
CA LYS A 68 23.45 -10.37 30.11
C LYS A 68 23.27 -9.39 28.96
N ASP A 69 24.21 -9.41 28.03
CA ASP A 69 24.21 -8.58 26.81
C ASP A 69 23.00 -8.87 25.90
N ASP A 70 21.85 -8.25 26.17
CA ASP A 70 20.85 -8.02 25.14
C ASP A 70 21.34 -6.82 24.32
N LYS A 71 21.88 -7.07 23.12
CA LYS A 71 22.36 -6.04 22.16
C LYS A 71 21.19 -5.26 21.54
N GLY A 72 20.29 -4.75 22.38
CA GLY A 72 19.18 -3.90 21.98
C GLY A 72 19.69 -2.55 21.48
N ILE A 73 19.04 -2.01 20.45
CA ILE A 73 19.28 -0.63 20.03
C ILE A 73 18.89 0.29 21.19
N ALA A 74 19.84 1.10 21.67
CA ALA A 74 19.59 2.05 22.74
C ALA A 74 18.58 3.11 22.28
N SER A 75 17.33 2.96 22.68
CA SER A 75 16.25 3.88 22.32
C SER A 75 16.33 5.14 23.19
N TYR A 76 16.74 6.25 22.57
CA TYR A 76 16.70 7.59 23.18
C TYR A 76 15.30 7.93 23.74
N TRP A 77 14.25 7.42 23.08
CA TRP A 77 12.85 7.62 23.46
C TRP A 77 12.33 6.60 24.48
N GLY A 78 13.17 5.70 25.00
CA GLY A 78 12.75 4.64 25.92
C GLY A 78 11.85 3.56 25.29
N VAL A 79 11.64 3.59 23.97
CA VAL A 79 10.83 2.61 23.24
C VAL A 79 11.56 1.27 23.19
N SER A 80 11.07 0.29 23.94
CA SER A 80 11.48 -1.11 23.86
C SER A 80 10.55 -1.93 22.96
N THR A 81 11.11 -2.89 22.23
CA THR A 81 10.33 -3.87 21.48
C THR A 81 9.94 -5.03 22.40
N PRO A 82 8.66 -5.24 22.74
CA PRO A 82 8.25 -6.37 23.57
C PRO A 82 8.48 -7.68 22.82
N LYS A 83 9.04 -8.70 23.50
CA LYS A 83 9.19 -10.05 22.96
C LYS A 83 7.80 -10.69 22.86
N ILE A 84 7.24 -10.73 21.65
CA ILE A 84 5.92 -11.32 21.37
C ILE A 84 6.01 -12.84 21.50
N LYS A 85 4.91 -13.49 21.90
CA LYS A 85 4.80 -14.94 22.04
C LYS A 85 3.63 -15.50 21.24
N ASN A 86 3.76 -16.77 20.87
CA ASN A 86 2.71 -17.57 20.24
C ASN A 86 1.62 -17.96 21.26
N ALA A 87 0.52 -18.51 20.77
CA ALA A 87 -0.50 -19.15 21.61
C ALA A 87 0.12 -20.25 22.51
N ASP A 88 1.11 -20.99 22.00
CA ASP A 88 1.83 -22.05 22.72
C ASP A 88 2.95 -21.51 23.65
N GLY A 89 3.07 -20.19 23.80
CA GLY A 89 4.02 -19.53 24.70
C GLY A 89 5.48 -19.46 24.20
N THR A 90 5.80 -20.05 23.05
CA THR A 90 7.09 -19.89 22.36
C THR A 90 7.30 -18.46 21.87
N GLU A 91 8.55 -18.03 21.70
CA GLU A 91 8.87 -16.69 21.19
C GLU A 91 8.51 -16.54 19.71
N TRP A 92 7.88 -15.42 19.35
CA TRP A 92 7.50 -15.12 17.98
C TRP A 92 8.71 -14.55 17.22
N LYS A 93 9.18 -15.32 16.24
CA LYS A 93 10.39 -15.03 15.44
C LYS A 93 10.22 -13.92 14.39
N TRP A 94 8.99 -13.51 14.06
CA TRP A 94 8.73 -12.54 12.99
C TRP A 94 8.59 -11.12 13.53
N SER A 95 9.29 -10.17 12.91
CA SER A 95 9.18 -8.73 13.18
C SER A 95 8.25 -8.01 12.19
N CYS A 96 7.91 -8.65 11.07
CA CYS A 96 7.17 -8.06 9.95
C CYS A 96 5.66 -8.32 9.95
N PHE A 97 5.16 -9.13 10.89
CA PHE A 97 3.73 -9.34 11.19
C PHE A 97 3.61 -9.93 12.61
N LYS A 98 2.43 -9.89 13.23
CA LYS A 98 2.14 -10.40 14.58
C LYS A 98 1.22 -11.62 14.54
N PRO A 99 1.09 -12.41 15.63
CA PRO A 99 0.15 -13.53 15.69
C PRO A 99 -1.31 -13.13 15.44
N GLY A 100 -1.69 -11.89 15.78
CA GLY A 100 -3.03 -11.35 15.51
C GLY A 100 -3.33 -11.06 14.04
N ASP A 101 -2.28 -10.94 13.21
CA ASP A 101 -2.37 -10.64 11.77
C ASP A 101 -2.37 -11.93 10.93
N THR A 102 -2.29 -13.10 11.58
CA THR A 102 -2.31 -14.43 10.95
C THR A 102 -3.72 -14.99 10.87
N TYR A 103 -4.00 -15.82 9.87
CA TYR A 103 -5.32 -16.41 9.64
C TYR A 103 -5.20 -17.78 8.97
N SER A 104 -6.32 -18.40 8.61
CA SER A 104 -6.37 -19.62 7.80
C SER A 104 -7.26 -19.36 6.60
N SER A 105 -6.72 -19.44 5.38
CA SER A 105 -7.47 -19.12 4.16
C SER A 105 -8.58 -20.14 3.89
N ASN A 106 -9.71 -19.65 3.39
CA ASN A 106 -10.90 -20.40 3.07
C ASN A 106 -10.78 -21.07 1.70
N LEU A 107 -10.30 -22.31 1.72
CA LEU A 107 -10.16 -23.16 0.54
C LEU A 107 -11.49 -23.54 -0.13
N SER A 108 -12.66 -23.13 0.40
CA SER A 108 -13.98 -23.36 -0.22
C SER A 108 -14.46 -22.24 -1.15
N ILE A 109 -13.67 -21.16 -1.32
CA ILE A 109 -13.99 -20.05 -2.21
C ILE A 109 -14.11 -20.49 -3.69
N ASP A 110 -15.07 -19.90 -4.43
CA ASP A 110 -15.32 -20.30 -5.82
C ASP A 110 -14.23 -19.76 -6.77
N LEU A 111 -13.30 -20.64 -7.13
CA LEU A 111 -12.20 -20.37 -8.06
C LEU A 111 -12.66 -20.19 -9.52
N LYS A 112 -13.92 -20.50 -9.87
CA LYS A 112 -14.45 -20.43 -11.26
C LYS A 112 -15.27 -19.17 -11.54
N LYS A 113 -15.63 -18.41 -10.51
CA LYS A 113 -16.33 -17.14 -10.65
C LYS A 113 -15.52 -16.19 -11.54
N HIS A 114 -16.19 -15.63 -12.55
CA HIS A 114 -15.63 -14.74 -13.55
C HIS A 114 -16.57 -13.54 -13.75
N HIS A 115 -16.05 -12.31 -13.76
CA HIS A 115 -16.87 -11.15 -14.11
C HIS A 115 -17.01 -11.00 -15.62
N VAL A 116 -18.24 -11.10 -16.15
CA VAL A 116 -18.48 -10.96 -17.59
C VAL A 116 -18.31 -9.49 -18.02
N PRO A 117 -17.44 -9.17 -19.01
CA PRO A 117 -17.15 -7.79 -19.41
C PRO A 117 -18.30 -7.14 -20.22
N ILE A 118 -19.27 -6.53 -19.52
CA ILE A 118 -20.44 -5.90 -20.16
C ILE A 118 -20.11 -4.50 -20.66
N THR A 119 -19.59 -3.62 -19.79
CA THR A 119 -19.35 -2.21 -20.12
C THR A 119 -18.04 -2.02 -20.92
N TRP A 120 -17.88 -0.85 -21.55
CA TRP A 120 -16.64 -0.53 -22.25
C TRP A 120 -15.42 -0.51 -21.31
N GLY A 121 -15.60 -0.04 -20.07
CA GLY A 121 -14.55 -0.07 -19.05
C GLY A 121 -14.13 -1.49 -18.68
N ASP A 122 -15.08 -2.43 -18.57
CA ASP A 122 -14.78 -3.83 -18.26
C ASP A 122 -14.02 -4.51 -19.41
N LYS A 123 -14.40 -4.19 -20.66
CA LYS A 123 -13.72 -4.68 -21.86
C LYS A 123 -12.31 -4.11 -21.97
N LEU A 124 -12.11 -2.83 -21.66
CA LEU A 124 -10.79 -2.20 -21.60
C LEU A 124 -9.93 -2.84 -20.48
N ALA A 125 -10.50 -3.06 -19.29
CA ALA A 125 -9.80 -3.68 -18.18
C ALA A 125 -9.31 -5.10 -18.52
N LEU A 126 -10.21 -5.96 -19.01
CA LEU A 126 -9.87 -7.32 -19.43
C LEU A 126 -8.86 -7.32 -20.57
N TRP A 127 -9.03 -6.47 -21.58
CA TRP A 127 -8.09 -6.35 -22.69
C TRP A 127 -6.69 -5.92 -22.21
N THR A 128 -6.62 -4.99 -21.26
CA THR A 128 -5.35 -4.52 -20.68
C THR A 128 -4.64 -5.65 -19.95
N VAL A 129 -5.36 -6.39 -19.09
CA VAL A 129 -4.81 -7.55 -18.37
C VAL A 129 -4.32 -8.64 -19.33
N LYS A 130 -5.14 -9.03 -20.32
CA LYS A 130 -4.74 -10.03 -21.32
C LYS A 130 -3.55 -9.57 -22.15
N SER A 131 -3.42 -8.28 -22.42
CA SER A 131 -2.27 -7.69 -23.12
C SER A 131 -0.98 -7.71 -22.29
N LEU A 132 -1.07 -7.43 -20.97
CA LEU A 132 0.06 -7.52 -20.03
C LEU A 132 0.54 -8.97 -19.80
N ARG A 133 -0.37 -9.94 -19.93
CA ARG A 133 -0.04 -11.36 -19.80
C ARG A 133 0.85 -11.87 -20.93
N LEU A 134 0.67 -11.43 -22.17
CA LEU A 134 1.44 -11.92 -23.33
C LEU A 134 2.99 -11.78 -23.18
N PRO A 135 3.57 -10.59 -22.90
CA PRO A 135 5.02 -10.47 -22.70
C PRO A 135 5.51 -11.25 -21.48
N THR A 136 4.68 -11.34 -20.43
CA THR A 136 4.96 -12.09 -19.21
C THR A 136 5.09 -13.59 -19.49
N ASP A 137 4.12 -14.19 -20.18
CA ASP A 137 4.12 -15.60 -20.56
C ASP A 137 5.35 -15.94 -21.44
N ILE A 138 5.73 -15.03 -22.36
CA ILE A 138 6.92 -15.17 -23.23
C ILE A 138 8.23 -15.10 -22.44
N PHE A 139 8.35 -14.15 -21.49
CA PHE A 139 9.57 -13.92 -20.72
C PHE A 139 9.85 -15.05 -19.71
N PHE A 140 8.84 -15.49 -18.96
CA PHE A 140 9.02 -16.48 -17.89
C PHE A 140 8.91 -17.93 -18.36
N LYS A 141 8.13 -18.23 -19.40
CA LYS A 141 7.83 -19.60 -19.87
C LYS A 141 7.40 -20.50 -18.69
N LYS A 142 8.09 -21.62 -18.45
CA LYS A 142 7.86 -22.56 -17.34
C LYS A 142 8.59 -22.22 -16.03
N ARG A 143 9.17 -21.03 -15.84
CA ARG A 143 9.83 -20.65 -14.57
C ARG A 143 8.81 -20.23 -13.49
N TYR A 144 7.92 -21.14 -13.07
CA TYR A 144 6.77 -20.82 -12.20
C TYR A 144 7.13 -20.08 -10.90
N GLY A 145 8.11 -20.54 -10.13
CA GLY A 145 8.53 -19.86 -8.89
C GLY A 145 9.07 -18.45 -9.12
N CYS A 146 9.93 -18.26 -10.14
CA CYS A 146 10.45 -16.94 -10.48
C CYS A 146 9.39 -16.02 -11.09
N ARG A 147 8.40 -16.59 -11.79
CA ARG A 147 7.24 -15.87 -12.34
C ARG A 147 6.34 -15.34 -11.22
N ALA A 148 5.93 -16.21 -10.28
CA ALA A 148 5.12 -15.83 -9.12
C ALA A 148 5.83 -14.70 -8.37
N MET A 149 7.02 -14.97 -7.83
CA MET A 149 7.87 -13.97 -7.17
C MET A 149 7.95 -12.62 -7.90
N MET A 150 8.10 -12.58 -9.23
CA MET A 150 8.14 -11.31 -9.96
C MET A 150 6.77 -10.66 -10.16
N LEU A 151 5.68 -11.43 -10.28
CA LEU A 151 4.32 -10.90 -10.36
C LEU A 151 3.85 -10.36 -9.01
N GLU A 152 4.18 -11.01 -7.89
CA GLU A 152 3.86 -10.50 -6.53
C GLU A 152 4.41 -9.08 -6.29
N THR A 153 5.58 -8.75 -6.88
CA THR A 153 6.13 -7.38 -6.79
C THR A 153 5.26 -6.31 -7.46
N VAL A 154 4.39 -6.72 -8.38
CA VAL A 154 3.46 -5.86 -9.10
C VAL A 154 2.06 -5.93 -8.47
N ALA A 155 1.61 -7.10 -8.06
CA ALA A 155 0.32 -7.33 -7.42
C ALA A 155 0.20 -6.67 -6.02
N ALA A 156 1.31 -6.47 -5.30
CA ALA A 156 1.32 -5.64 -4.08
C ALA A 156 1.10 -4.12 -4.31
N VAL A 157 1.11 -3.63 -5.56
CA VAL A 157 1.05 -2.19 -5.86
C VAL A 157 -0.39 -1.62 -5.86
N PRO A 158 -1.40 -2.26 -6.48
CA PRO A 158 -2.76 -1.73 -6.55
C PRO A 158 -3.42 -1.42 -5.21
N GLY A 159 -3.38 -2.35 -4.26
CA GLY A 159 -3.94 -2.15 -2.91
C GLY A 159 -3.28 -0.96 -2.19
N MET A 160 -1.94 -0.85 -2.28
CA MET A 160 -1.18 0.25 -1.69
C MET A 160 -1.57 1.61 -2.30
N VAL A 161 -1.70 1.69 -3.63
CA VAL A 161 -2.12 2.91 -4.33
C VAL A 161 -3.56 3.29 -4.01
N GLY A 162 -4.49 2.32 -4.01
CA GLY A 162 -5.89 2.53 -3.67
C GLY A 162 -6.06 2.99 -2.22
N GLY A 163 -5.42 2.29 -1.28
CA GLY A 163 -5.38 2.64 0.14
C GLY A 163 -4.81 4.03 0.40
N LEU A 164 -3.69 4.39 -0.23
CA LEU A 164 -3.10 5.73 -0.17
C LEU A 164 -4.06 6.82 -0.67
N LEU A 165 -4.66 6.63 -1.86
CA LEU A 165 -5.54 7.62 -2.47
C LEU A 165 -6.85 7.78 -1.69
N LEU A 166 -7.39 6.70 -1.14
CA LEU A 166 -8.54 6.71 -0.22
C LEU A 166 -8.21 7.34 1.13
N HIS A 167 -7.03 7.10 1.69
CA HIS A 167 -6.55 7.74 2.91
C HIS A 167 -6.44 9.25 2.74
N CYS A 168 -5.74 9.71 1.70
CA CYS A 168 -5.69 11.14 1.38
C CYS A 168 -7.07 11.73 1.03
N LYS A 169 -8.06 10.92 0.58
CA LYS A 169 -9.44 11.38 0.32
C LYS A 169 -10.23 11.54 1.62
N SER A 170 -10.12 10.57 2.52
CA SER A 170 -10.69 10.59 3.86
C SER A 170 -10.22 11.82 4.64
N LEU A 171 -8.90 12.07 4.68
CA LEU A 171 -8.32 13.24 5.35
C LEU A 171 -8.82 14.57 4.77
N ARG A 172 -8.70 14.78 3.45
CA ARG A 172 -9.03 16.08 2.82
C ARG A 172 -10.53 16.40 2.79
N ARG A 173 -11.40 15.42 3.07
CA ARG A 173 -12.86 15.60 3.16
C ARG A 173 -13.41 15.48 4.58
N PHE A 174 -12.59 15.05 5.55
CA PHE A 174 -13.01 14.69 6.91
C PHE A 174 -14.11 13.61 6.93
N GLU A 175 -13.92 12.56 6.13
CA GLU A 175 -14.91 11.48 5.92
C GLU A 175 -14.36 10.11 6.33
N GLN A 176 -15.22 9.23 6.86
CA GLN A 176 -14.92 7.80 7.03
C GLN A 176 -14.78 7.07 5.68
N SER A 177 -14.07 5.94 5.67
CA SER A 177 -13.69 5.18 4.46
C SER A 177 -14.34 3.79 4.31
N GLY A 178 -15.29 3.43 5.17
CA GLY A 178 -16.00 2.13 5.14
C GLY A 178 -15.13 0.92 5.46
N GLY A 179 -13.93 1.12 6.01
CA GLY A 179 -12.93 0.06 6.17
C GLY A 179 -12.06 -0.21 4.94
N TRP A 180 -12.36 0.42 3.78
CA TRP A 180 -11.66 0.16 2.52
C TRP A 180 -10.17 0.53 2.52
N ILE A 181 -9.76 1.54 3.30
CA ILE A 181 -8.33 1.82 3.48
C ILE A 181 -7.62 0.62 4.10
N ARG A 182 -8.25 -0.03 5.09
CA ARG A 182 -7.67 -1.19 5.76
C ARG A 182 -7.64 -2.39 4.83
N ALA A 183 -8.77 -2.73 4.19
CA ALA A 183 -8.86 -3.86 3.26
C ALA A 183 -7.80 -3.80 2.15
N LEU A 184 -7.58 -2.64 1.53
CA LEU A 184 -6.62 -2.49 0.43
C LEU A 184 -5.15 -2.47 0.90
N LEU A 185 -4.88 -2.10 2.16
CA LEU A 185 -3.55 -2.21 2.76
C LEU A 185 -3.27 -3.64 3.26
N GLU A 186 -4.30 -4.36 3.75
CA GLU A 186 -4.25 -5.79 4.08
C GLU A 186 -4.01 -6.63 2.82
N GLU A 187 -4.69 -6.33 1.70
CA GLU A 187 -4.43 -6.89 0.37
C GLU A 187 -2.96 -6.68 -0.05
N ALA A 188 -2.48 -5.43 -0.08
CA ALA A 188 -1.09 -5.13 -0.43
C ALA A 188 -0.04 -5.76 0.51
N GLU A 189 -0.39 -6.01 1.76
CA GLU A 189 0.45 -6.76 2.71
C GLU A 189 0.41 -8.27 2.45
N ASN A 190 -0.76 -8.83 2.11
CA ASN A 190 -0.90 -10.24 1.78
C ASN A 190 -0.09 -10.60 0.52
N GLU A 191 -0.21 -9.83 -0.55
CA GLU A 191 0.61 -9.89 -1.77
C GLU A 191 2.12 -9.83 -1.44
N ARG A 192 2.51 -8.95 -0.51
CA ARG A 192 3.89 -8.87 0.00
C ARG A 192 4.30 -10.15 0.77
N MET A 193 3.38 -10.82 1.45
CA MET A 193 3.65 -12.09 2.15
C MET A 193 3.73 -13.28 1.19
N HIS A 194 3.02 -13.26 0.06
CA HIS A 194 3.24 -14.20 -1.06
C HIS A 194 4.68 -14.05 -1.59
N LEU A 195 5.10 -12.81 -1.89
CA LEU A 195 6.47 -12.51 -2.34
C LEU A 195 7.52 -13.05 -1.38
N MET A 196 7.40 -12.73 -0.09
CA MET A 196 8.38 -13.16 0.93
C MET A 196 8.43 -14.68 1.07
N THR A 197 7.29 -15.35 0.91
CA THR A 197 7.20 -16.82 0.90
C THR A 197 7.92 -17.43 -0.32
N PHE A 198 7.71 -16.90 -1.53
CA PHE A 198 8.39 -17.42 -2.72
C PHE A 198 9.88 -17.06 -2.78
N MET A 199 10.32 -15.99 -2.11
CA MET A 199 11.74 -15.67 -1.96
C MET A 199 12.54 -16.74 -1.19
N GLU A 200 11.95 -17.38 -0.18
CA GLU A 200 12.57 -18.51 0.53
C GLU A 200 12.79 -19.73 -0.40
N VAL A 201 12.00 -19.85 -1.47
CA VAL A 201 12.10 -20.93 -2.48
C VAL A 201 12.98 -20.52 -3.68
N SER A 202 13.02 -19.24 -4.04
CA SER A 202 13.72 -18.74 -5.23
C SER A 202 14.35 -17.36 -4.98
N GLN A 203 15.69 -17.28 -5.00
CA GLN A 203 16.41 -16.03 -4.83
C GLN A 203 16.58 -15.27 -6.16
N PRO A 204 16.15 -14.00 -6.26
CA PRO A 204 16.23 -13.22 -7.51
C PRO A 204 17.65 -12.76 -7.81
N LYS A 205 18.07 -12.87 -9.07
CA LYS A 205 19.36 -12.34 -9.54
C LYS A 205 19.32 -10.82 -9.67
N TRP A 206 20.49 -10.18 -9.71
CA TRP A 206 20.61 -8.71 -9.77
C TRP A 206 19.82 -8.07 -10.94
N TYR A 207 19.78 -8.73 -12.10
CA TYR A 207 19.05 -8.23 -13.27
C TYR A 207 17.53 -8.42 -13.13
N GLU A 208 17.07 -9.43 -12.39
CA GLU A 208 15.66 -9.64 -12.07
C GLU A 208 15.20 -8.56 -11.07
N ARG A 209 16.06 -8.19 -10.10
CA ARG A 209 15.83 -7.05 -9.19
C ARG A 209 15.81 -5.71 -9.92
N ALA A 210 16.70 -5.49 -10.90
CA ALA A 210 16.69 -4.29 -11.74
C ALA A 210 15.43 -4.21 -12.62
N LEU A 211 14.95 -5.35 -13.13
CA LEU A 211 13.70 -5.43 -13.87
C LEU A 211 12.48 -5.14 -12.98
N VAL A 212 12.44 -5.65 -11.75
CA VAL A 212 11.39 -5.31 -10.76
C VAL A 212 11.36 -3.79 -10.52
N PHE A 213 12.51 -3.14 -10.30
CA PHE A 213 12.56 -1.68 -10.10
C PHE A 213 11.99 -0.91 -11.30
N ALA A 214 12.35 -1.30 -12.53
CA ALA A 214 11.83 -0.67 -13.74
C ALA A 214 10.32 -0.90 -13.95
N VAL A 215 9.84 -2.13 -13.73
CA VAL A 215 8.42 -2.49 -13.87
C VAL A 215 7.58 -1.81 -12.80
N GLN A 216 7.99 -1.83 -11.53
CA GLN A 216 7.31 -1.10 -10.46
C GLN A 216 7.28 0.41 -10.73
N GLY A 217 8.41 1.00 -11.17
CA GLY A 217 8.47 2.41 -11.52
C GLY A 217 7.46 2.82 -12.60
N LEU A 218 7.29 2.00 -13.64
CA LEU A 218 6.29 2.23 -14.68
C LEU A 218 4.86 1.96 -14.19
N PHE A 219 4.64 0.78 -13.59
CA PHE A 219 3.31 0.29 -13.21
C PHE A 219 2.69 1.12 -12.09
N PHE A 220 3.46 1.50 -11.07
CA PHE A 220 2.99 2.39 -9.99
C PHE A 220 2.42 3.69 -10.54
N ASN A 221 3.18 4.37 -11.42
CA ASN A 221 2.76 5.65 -11.99
C ASN A 221 1.54 5.48 -12.91
N ALA A 222 1.53 4.44 -13.76
CA ALA A 222 0.40 4.15 -14.64
C ALA A 222 -0.88 3.82 -13.86
N TYR A 223 -0.79 2.96 -12.84
CA TYR A 223 -1.91 2.56 -12.00
C TYR A 223 -2.41 3.70 -11.11
N PHE A 224 -1.51 4.53 -10.56
CA PHE A 224 -1.86 5.75 -9.82
C PHE A 224 -2.68 6.73 -10.67
N ILE A 225 -2.27 6.98 -11.92
CA ILE A 225 -3.03 7.82 -12.86
C ILE A 225 -4.37 7.16 -13.22
N ALA A 226 -4.40 5.85 -13.46
CA ALA A 226 -5.62 5.12 -13.76
C ALA A 226 -6.63 5.16 -12.61
N TYR A 227 -6.17 5.00 -11.36
CA TYR A 227 -7.02 5.08 -10.17
C TYR A 227 -7.54 6.50 -9.92
N LEU A 228 -6.72 7.54 -10.15
CA LEU A 228 -7.18 8.93 -10.10
C LEU A 228 -8.24 9.24 -11.16
N ALA A 229 -8.09 8.71 -12.37
CA ALA A 229 -9.04 8.90 -13.47
C ALA A 229 -10.33 8.09 -13.29
N SER A 230 -10.24 6.84 -12.82
CA SER A 230 -11.39 5.97 -12.59
C SER A 230 -11.06 4.83 -11.60
N PRO A 231 -11.42 4.98 -10.31
CA PRO A 231 -11.32 3.87 -9.35
C PRO A 231 -12.11 2.63 -9.78
N LYS A 232 -13.25 2.83 -10.47
CA LYS A 232 -14.04 1.75 -11.08
C LYS A 232 -13.21 0.90 -12.03
N LEU A 233 -12.50 1.54 -12.97
CA LEU A 233 -11.67 0.85 -13.95
C LEU A 233 -10.49 0.16 -13.27
N ALA A 234 -9.83 0.85 -12.34
CA ALA A 234 -8.67 0.34 -11.61
C ALA A 234 -9.01 -0.93 -10.82
N HIS A 235 -10.06 -0.91 -9.99
CA HIS A 235 -10.54 -2.10 -9.28
C HIS A 235 -11.01 -3.22 -10.25
N ARG A 236 -11.61 -2.90 -11.40
CA ARG A 236 -11.98 -3.92 -12.40
C ARG A 236 -10.76 -4.56 -13.06
N MET A 237 -9.68 -3.80 -13.26
CA MET A 237 -8.39 -4.32 -13.75
C MET A 237 -7.76 -5.28 -12.73
N VAL A 238 -7.73 -4.92 -11.45
CA VAL A 238 -7.22 -5.77 -10.37
C VAL A 238 -8.01 -7.08 -10.30
N GLY A 239 -9.35 -7.02 -10.25
CA GLY A 239 -10.16 -8.25 -10.25
C GLY A 239 -9.88 -9.19 -11.44
N TYR A 240 -9.56 -8.66 -12.63
CA TYR A 240 -9.12 -9.49 -13.76
C TYR A 240 -7.65 -9.96 -13.68
N LEU A 241 -6.75 -9.20 -13.03
CA LEU A 241 -5.40 -9.69 -12.73
C LEU A 241 -5.50 -10.95 -11.87
N GLU A 242 -6.38 -10.92 -10.86
CA GLU A 242 -6.43 -12.03 -9.89
C GLU A 242 -7.14 -13.25 -10.49
N GLU A 243 -8.07 -13.08 -11.42
CA GLU A 243 -8.55 -14.19 -12.27
C GLU A 243 -7.39 -14.90 -13.03
N GLU A 244 -6.40 -14.14 -13.52
CA GLU A 244 -5.21 -14.70 -14.17
C GLU A 244 -4.20 -15.28 -13.16
N ALA A 245 -4.15 -14.76 -11.93
CA ALA A 245 -3.36 -15.32 -10.83
C ALA A 245 -3.94 -16.68 -10.39
N ILE A 246 -5.25 -16.77 -10.14
CA ILE A 246 -5.97 -18.03 -9.84
C ILE A 246 -5.73 -19.08 -10.93
N TYR A 247 -5.78 -18.66 -12.21
CA TYR A 247 -5.42 -19.53 -13.34
C TYR A 247 -3.97 -20.01 -13.23
N SER A 248 -3.02 -19.08 -13.00
CA SER A 248 -1.59 -19.36 -12.94
C SER A 248 -1.23 -20.33 -11.82
N TYR A 249 -1.75 -20.11 -10.60
CA TYR A 249 -1.57 -21.01 -9.47
C TYR A 249 -2.29 -22.35 -9.66
N THR A 250 -3.42 -22.38 -10.35
CA THR A 250 -4.06 -23.65 -10.75
C THR A 250 -3.22 -24.46 -11.75
N GLN A 251 -2.41 -23.81 -12.59
CA GLN A 251 -1.43 -24.54 -13.43
C GLN A 251 -0.19 -24.96 -12.63
N PHE A 252 0.27 -24.15 -11.68
CA PHE A 252 1.37 -24.51 -10.77
C PHE A 252 1.01 -25.76 -9.96
N LEU A 253 -0.19 -25.84 -9.37
CA LEU A 253 -0.67 -27.05 -8.67
C LEU A 253 -0.67 -28.30 -9.56
N LYS A 254 -1.01 -28.18 -10.85
CA LYS A 254 -0.96 -29.32 -11.79
C LYS A 254 0.47 -29.78 -12.07
N GLU A 255 1.42 -28.86 -12.21
CA GLU A 255 2.83 -29.20 -12.44
C GLU A 255 3.47 -29.83 -11.17
N LEU A 256 3.02 -29.43 -9.97
CA LEU A 256 3.33 -30.10 -8.70
C LEU A 256 2.70 -31.50 -8.62
N ASP A 257 1.40 -31.62 -8.91
CA ASP A 257 0.65 -32.90 -8.87
C ASP A 257 1.17 -33.91 -9.91
N GLN A 258 1.80 -33.45 -10.99
CA GLN A 258 2.48 -34.27 -12.00
C GLN A 258 3.93 -34.63 -11.63
N GLY A 259 4.50 -34.04 -10.57
CA GLY A 259 5.90 -34.22 -10.19
C GLY A 259 6.92 -33.49 -11.09
N ASN A 260 6.47 -32.56 -11.95
CA ASN A 260 7.37 -31.74 -12.77
C ASN A 260 8.06 -30.64 -11.96
N ILE A 261 7.53 -30.31 -10.77
CA ILE A 261 8.13 -29.41 -9.78
C ILE A 261 8.20 -30.17 -8.45
N GLU A 262 9.32 -30.01 -7.74
CA GLU A 262 9.52 -30.63 -6.43
C GLU A 262 8.57 -30.03 -5.37
N ASN A 263 7.81 -30.89 -4.68
CA ASN A 263 6.93 -30.47 -3.59
C ASN A 263 7.70 -30.41 -2.26
N ALA A 264 8.62 -29.46 -2.16
CA ALA A 264 9.45 -29.23 -0.97
C ALA A 264 8.61 -28.83 0.27
N PRO A 265 9.16 -28.93 1.50
CA PRO A 265 8.50 -28.43 2.72
C PRO A 265 8.14 -26.94 2.60
N ALA A 266 7.02 -26.53 3.21
CA ALA A 266 6.57 -25.16 3.21
C ALA A 266 7.57 -24.23 3.95
N PRO A 267 7.89 -23.03 3.42
CA PRO A 267 8.68 -22.04 4.13
C PRO A 267 8.06 -21.71 5.49
N ALA A 268 8.89 -21.57 6.52
CA ALA A 268 8.41 -21.39 7.88
C ALA A 268 7.56 -20.10 8.06
N ILE A 269 7.79 -19.08 7.23
CA ILE A 269 6.98 -17.85 7.20
C ILE A 269 5.55 -18.12 6.73
N ALA A 270 5.37 -19.02 5.76
CA ALA A 270 4.07 -19.42 5.26
C ALA A 270 3.28 -20.25 6.30
N ILE A 271 3.98 -21.16 6.99
CA ILE A 271 3.39 -21.97 8.05
C ILE A 271 2.78 -21.09 9.15
N ASP A 272 3.51 -20.07 9.61
CA ASP A 272 3.00 -19.20 10.68
C ASP A 272 1.95 -18.20 10.18
N TYR A 273 2.11 -17.64 8.97
CA TYR A 273 1.21 -16.62 8.43
C TYR A 273 -0.19 -17.17 8.09
N TRP A 274 -0.25 -18.29 7.37
CA TRP A 274 -1.50 -18.99 7.02
C TRP A 274 -1.91 -20.10 8.01
N ARG A 275 -1.20 -20.21 9.16
CA ARG A 275 -1.43 -21.21 10.21
C ARG A 275 -1.51 -22.64 9.67
N LEU A 276 -0.61 -22.98 8.76
CA LEU A 276 -0.56 -24.31 8.13
C LEU A 276 -0.09 -25.38 9.12
N SER A 277 -0.27 -26.64 8.74
CA SER A 277 0.34 -27.76 9.47
C SER A 277 1.87 -27.61 9.50
N PRO A 278 2.57 -27.99 10.59
CA PRO A 278 4.03 -28.00 10.64
C PRO A 278 4.71 -28.87 9.56
N ASN A 279 3.97 -29.84 9.01
CA ASN A 279 4.42 -30.72 7.92
C ASN A 279 3.87 -30.29 6.54
N ALA A 280 3.37 -29.06 6.40
CA ALA A 280 2.85 -28.55 5.14
C ALA A 280 3.94 -28.48 4.06
N THR A 281 3.51 -28.55 2.81
CA THR A 281 4.35 -28.57 1.62
C THR A 281 4.12 -27.34 0.73
N LEU A 282 4.99 -27.12 -0.26
CA LEU A 282 4.85 -26.05 -1.25
C LEU A 282 3.47 -26.08 -1.94
N ARG A 283 2.93 -27.27 -2.18
CA ARG A 283 1.56 -27.48 -2.70
C ARG A 283 0.50 -26.86 -1.78
N ASP A 284 0.62 -27.01 -0.48
CA ASP A 284 -0.34 -26.46 0.50
C ASP A 284 -0.25 -24.94 0.56
N VAL A 285 0.97 -24.38 0.48
CA VAL A 285 1.21 -22.94 0.33
C VAL A 285 0.54 -22.40 -0.94
N VAL A 286 0.73 -23.06 -2.09
CA VAL A 286 0.10 -22.64 -3.35
C VAL A 286 -1.43 -22.77 -3.30
N MET A 287 -1.99 -23.69 -2.50
CA MET A 287 -3.44 -23.76 -2.30
C MET A 287 -4.01 -22.57 -1.52
N VAL A 288 -3.34 -22.12 -0.44
CA VAL A 288 -3.80 -20.96 0.34
C VAL A 288 -3.57 -19.63 -0.38
N VAL A 289 -2.40 -19.45 -1.02
CA VAL A 289 -2.11 -18.30 -1.89
C VAL A 289 -3.20 -18.14 -2.95
N ARG A 290 -3.55 -19.21 -3.67
CA ARG A 290 -4.63 -19.19 -4.67
C ARG A 290 -6.02 -18.86 -4.08
N ALA A 291 -6.26 -19.14 -2.80
CA ALA A 291 -7.51 -18.77 -2.15
C ALA A 291 -7.52 -17.27 -1.81
N ASP A 292 -6.38 -16.72 -1.39
CA ASP A 292 -6.20 -15.28 -1.21
C ASP A 292 -6.43 -14.52 -2.53
N GLU A 293 -5.90 -15.01 -3.67
CA GLU A 293 -6.19 -14.45 -5.00
C GLU A 293 -7.69 -14.39 -5.30
N ALA A 294 -8.42 -15.45 -4.98
CA ALA A 294 -9.86 -15.53 -5.19
C ALA A 294 -10.64 -14.59 -4.27
N HIS A 295 -10.08 -14.27 -3.10
CA HIS A 295 -10.58 -13.22 -2.22
C HIS A 295 -10.31 -11.83 -2.82
N HIS A 296 -9.07 -11.51 -3.20
CA HIS A 296 -8.70 -10.23 -3.82
C HIS A 296 -9.50 -9.95 -5.09
N ARG A 297 -9.71 -10.97 -5.95
CA ARG A 297 -10.63 -10.94 -7.10
C ARG A 297 -12.02 -10.46 -6.71
N ASP A 298 -12.62 -11.09 -5.69
CA ASP A 298 -13.99 -10.84 -5.26
C ASP A 298 -14.14 -9.45 -4.65
N VAL A 299 -13.18 -9.02 -3.82
CA VAL A 299 -13.15 -7.68 -3.21
C VAL A 299 -13.02 -6.59 -4.27
N ASN A 300 -12.11 -6.75 -5.23
CA ASN A 300 -11.88 -5.75 -6.27
C ASN A 300 -13.01 -5.70 -7.31
N HIS A 301 -13.59 -6.83 -7.70
CA HIS A 301 -14.80 -6.81 -8.52
C HIS A 301 -15.97 -6.13 -7.79
N PHE A 302 -16.15 -6.39 -6.50
CA PHE A 302 -17.17 -5.73 -5.68
C PHE A 302 -16.94 -4.22 -5.54
N ALA A 303 -15.70 -3.77 -5.27
CA ALA A 303 -15.34 -2.35 -5.24
C ALA A 303 -15.68 -1.63 -6.56
N SER A 304 -15.43 -2.29 -7.69
CA SER A 304 -15.81 -1.77 -9.01
C SER A 304 -17.32 -1.72 -9.20
N ASP A 305 -18.07 -2.72 -8.73
CA ASP A 305 -19.53 -2.76 -8.84
C ASP A 305 -20.21 -1.69 -7.97
N ILE A 306 -19.69 -1.39 -6.77
CA ILE A 306 -20.13 -0.25 -5.95
C ILE A 306 -20.04 1.05 -6.78
N HIS A 307 -18.89 1.31 -7.41
CA HIS A 307 -18.73 2.47 -8.26
C HIS A 307 -19.57 2.40 -9.55
N ALA A 308 -19.83 1.22 -10.09
CA ALA A 308 -20.70 1.02 -11.26
C ALA A 308 -22.16 1.39 -10.97
N GLN A 309 -22.62 1.16 -9.74
CA GLN A 309 -23.96 1.49 -9.25
C GLN A 309 -24.10 2.96 -8.79
N GLY A 310 -23.04 3.77 -8.90
CA GLY A 310 -23.04 5.18 -8.50
C GLY A 310 -22.75 5.43 -7.01
N HIS A 311 -22.48 4.38 -6.24
CA HIS A 311 -22.14 4.47 -4.82
C HIS A 311 -20.67 4.83 -4.58
N GLN A 312 -20.39 5.32 -3.37
CA GLN A 312 -19.02 5.46 -2.85
C GLN A 312 -18.70 4.31 -1.91
N LEU A 313 -17.45 3.83 -1.93
CA LEU A 313 -16.96 2.75 -1.05
C LEU A 313 -17.29 2.96 0.45
N ARG A 314 -17.35 4.19 0.95
CA ARG A 314 -17.75 4.48 2.34
C ARG A 314 -19.21 4.15 2.70
N GLU A 315 -20.07 3.94 1.72
CA GLU A 315 -21.52 3.67 1.88
C GLU A 315 -21.81 2.17 2.05
N LEU A 316 -20.90 1.31 1.59
CA LEU A 316 -20.99 -0.15 1.67
C LEU A 316 -19.69 -0.68 2.29
N PRO A 317 -19.71 -1.22 3.51
CA PRO A 317 -18.48 -1.56 4.24
C PRO A 317 -17.63 -2.58 3.47
N ALA A 318 -16.31 -2.41 3.53
CA ALA A 318 -15.38 -3.38 3.01
C ALA A 318 -15.54 -4.73 3.74
N PRO A 319 -15.45 -5.88 3.03
CA PRO A 319 -15.60 -7.20 3.62
C PRO A 319 -14.33 -7.63 4.38
N VAL A 320 -13.88 -6.84 5.36
CA VAL A 320 -12.68 -7.15 6.13
C VAL A 320 -12.90 -8.39 7.00
N GLY A 321 -11.94 -9.32 7.00
CA GLY A 321 -12.07 -10.62 7.66
C GLY A 321 -12.83 -11.67 6.84
N TYR A 322 -13.23 -11.35 5.61
CA TYR A 322 -13.56 -12.35 4.61
C TYR A 322 -12.25 -12.95 4.12
N HIS A 323 -11.82 -14.09 4.66
CA HIS A 323 -10.65 -14.84 4.20
C HIS A 323 -11.01 -16.31 4.05
#